data_AF-A0A936QUU6-F1
#
_entry.id   AF-A0A936QUU6-F1
#
_cell.length_a   1.000
_cell.length_b   1.000
_cell.length_c   1.000
_cell.angle_alpha   90.00
_cell.angle_beta   90.00
_cell.angle_gamma   90.00
#
_symmetry.space_group_name_H-M   'P 1'
#
loop_
_entity.id
_entity.type
_entity.pdbx_description
1 polymer ?
#
loop_
_entity_poly.entity_id
_entity_poly.type
_entity_poly.pdbx_seq_one_letter_code
_entity_poly.pdbx_strand_id
1 'polypeptide(L)'
;MITQSRTFLRLGFIAILGSAFYYSHLFLGLVANENVSMLLAITFCLSTVPLPIIAVGNRKLFPNLEKRNMHLLGMGSILLLVHNFLMTFLFVMILPGKGG
;
A
#
# COMPACT_ATOMS: atom_id res chain seq x y z
N MET A 1 16.91 15.57 4.21
CA MET A 1 17.08 14.31 3.45
C MET A 1 16.72 13.08 4.28
N ILE A 2 17.34 12.87 5.46
CA ILE A 2 17.07 11.70 6.35
C ILE A 2 15.58 11.55 6.71
N THR A 3 14.87 12.65 6.96
CA THR A 3 13.44 12.64 7.32
C THR A 3 12.56 12.03 6.23
N GLN A 4 12.78 12.39 4.96
CA GLN A 4 11.99 11.87 3.84
C GLN A 4 12.27 10.38 3.57
N SER A 5 13.52 9.92 3.75
CA SER A 5 13.85 8.49 3.65
C SER A 5 13.19 7.68 4.77
N ARG A 6 13.10 8.22 5.99
CA ARG A 6 12.34 7.59 7.09
C ARG A 6 10.84 7.55 6.80
N THR A 7 10.27 8.61 6.22
CA THR A 7 8.87 8.62 5.79
C THR A 7 8.60 7.58 4.72
N PHE A 8 9.49 7.47 3.72
CA PHE A 8 9.39 6.43 2.69
C PHE A 8 9.37 5.02 3.29
N LEU A 9 10.30 4.74 4.22
CA LEU A 9 10.36 3.45 4.89
C LEU A 9 9.07 3.16 5.69
N ARG A 10 8.57 4.14 6.44
CA ARG A 10 7.32 4.02 7.21
C ARG A 10 6.12 3.75 6.30
N LEU A 11 6.00 4.49 5.20
CA LEU A 11 4.95 4.28 4.22
C LEU A 11 5.06 2.88 3.58
N GLY A 12 6.28 2.41 3.30
CA GLY A 12 6.52 1.06 2.79
C GLY A 12 6.08 -0.02 3.78
N PHE A 13 6.39 0.16 5.07
CA PHE A 13 5.90 -0.72 6.13
C PHE A 13 4.37 -0.71 6.20
N ILE A 14 3.73 0.46 6.17
CA ILE A 14 2.26 0.57 6.18
C ILE A 14 1.64 -0.16 4.98
N ALA A 15 2.24 -0.03 3.80
CA ALA A 15 1.77 -0.71 2.59
C ALA A 15 1.83 -2.24 2.71
N ILE A 16 2.94 -2.77 3.26
CA ILE A 16 3.12 -4.21 3.48
C ILE A 16 2.14 -4.72 4.55
N LEU A 17 1.94 -3.94 5.63
CA LEU A 17 1.01 -4.27 6.70
C LEU A 17 -0.44 -4.27 6.19
N GLY A 18 -0.79 -3.30 5.34
CA GLY A 18 -2.07 -3.26 4.62
C GLY A 18 -2.29 -4.49 3.75
N SER A 19 -1.29 -4.89 2.96
CA SER A 19 -1.33 -6.15 2.18
C SER A 19 -1.54 -7.38 3.07
N ALA A 20 -0.78 -7.51 4.16
CA ALA A 20 -0.93 -8.63 5.08
C ALA A 20 -2.33 -8.66 5.71
N PHE A 21 -2.87 -7.49 6.07
CA PHE A 21 -4.24 -7.36 6.55
C PHE A 21 -5.26 -7.79 5.50
N TYR A 22 -5.13 -7.34 4.25
CA TYR A 22 -6.06 -7.73 3.18
C TYR A 22 -6.13 -9.24 2.99
N TYR A 23 -4.96 -9.91 2.91
CA TYR A 23 -4.92 -11.35 2.75
C TYR A 23 -5.45 -12.08 3.98
N SER A 24 -5.09 -11.63 5.18
CA SER A 24 -5.59 -12.22 6.41
C SER A 24 -7.11 -12.08 6.51
N HIS A 25 -7.67 -10.94 6.10
CA HIS A 25 -9.11 -10.73 6.11
C HIS A 25 -9.83 -11.54 5.03
N LEU A 26 -9.30 -11.58 3.80
CA LEU A 26 -9.87 -12.34 2.68
C LEU A 26 -9.92 -13.86 2.96
N PHE A 27 -8.89 -14.41 3.62
CA PHE A 27 -8.78 -15.84 3.89
C PHE A 27 -9.34 -16.27 5.25
N LEU A 28 -9.21 -15.44 6.30
CA LEU A 28 -9.59 -15.80 7.67
C LEU A 28 -10.89 -15.12 8.13
N GLY A 29 -11.43 -14.15 7.39
CA GLY A 29 -12.63 -13.41 7.78
C GLY A 29 -12.43 -12.60 9.08
N LEU A 30 -11.22 -12.06 9.30
CA LEU A 30 -10.76 -11.48 10.57
C LEU A 30 -11.62 -10.33 11.14
N VAL A 31 -12.41 -9.65 10.31
CA VAL A 31 -13.20 -8.47 10.70
C VAL A 31 -14.65 -8.68 10.29
N ALA A 32 -15.50 -9.08 11.23
CA ALA A 32 -16.91 -9.35 10.93
C ALA A 32 -17.70 -8.14 10.39
N ASN A 33 -17.20 -6.91 10.60
CA ASN A 33 -17.82 -5.67 10.13
C ASN A 33 -17.23 -5.23 8.79
N GLU A 34 -17.98 -5.48 7.72
CA GLU A 34 -17.61 -5.11 6.34
C GLU A 34 -17.30 -3.61 6.18
N ASN A 35 -18.07 -2.74 6.83
CA ASN A 35 -17.85 -1.29 6.79
C ASN A 35 -16.49 -0.89 7.38
N VAL A 36 -16.03 -1.58 8.42
CA VAL A 36 -14.73 -1.31 9.04
C VAL A 36 -13.60 -1.80 8.13
N SER A 37 -13.76 -2.98 7.54
CA SER A 37 -12.83 -3.51 6.53
C SER A 37 -12.71 -2.59 5.32
N MET A 38 -13.84 -2.08 4.82
CA MET A 38 -13.90 -1.12 3.72
C MET A 38 -13.18 0.19 4.08
N LEU A 39 -13.44 0.75 5.26
CA LEU A 39 -12.81 1.99 5.71
C LEU A 39 -11.29 1.82 5.87
N LEU A 40 -10.84 0.70 6.44
CA LEU A 40 -9.43 0.37 6.55
C LEU A 40 -8.79 0.25 5.17
N ALA A 41 -9.45 -0.43 4.23
CA ALA A 41 -8.96 -0.60 2.87
C ALA A 41 -8.70 0.75 2.18
N ILE A 42 -9.70 1.64 2.24
CA ILE A 42 -9.59 3.00 1.69
C ILE A 42 -8.45 3.78 2.37
N THR A 43 -8.32 3.65 3.69
CA THR A 43 -7.25 4.32 4.45
C THR A 43 -5.87 3.83 4.05
N PHE A 44 -5.67 2.52 3.88
CA PHE A 44 -4.41 1.94 3.40
C PHE A 44 -4.12 2.36 1.96
N CYS A 45 -5.12 2.39 1.08
CA CYS A 45 -4.95 2.88 -0.29
C CYS A 45 -4.49 4.34 -0.29
N LEU A 46 -5.17 5.22 0.42
CA LEU A 46 -4.82 6.65 0.50
C LEU A 46 -3.43 6.85 1.12
N SER A 47 -3.10 6.10 2.16
CA SER A 47 -1.79 6.18 2.81
C SER A 47 -0.65 5.69 1.91
N THR A 48 -0.91 4.88 0.88
CA THR A 48 0.13 4.33 0.00
C THR A 48 0.34 5.14 -1.28
N VAL A 49 -0.56 6.07 -1.62
CA VAL A 49 -0.42 6.99 -2.78
C VAL A 49 0.91 7.77 -2.79
N PRO A 50 1.43 8.31 -1.67
CA PRO A 50 2.68 9.07 -1.69
C PRO A 50 3.91 8.20 -1.95
N LEU A 51 3.81 6.89 -1.78
CA LEU A 51 4.93 5.95 -1.85
C LEU A 51 5.61 5.95 -3.24
N PRO A 52 4.90 5.69 -4.36
CA PRO A 52 5.50 5.76 -5.69
C PRO A 52 5.92 7.18 -6.10
N ILE A 53 5.22 8.22 -5.62
CA ILE A 53 5.60 9.62 -5.88
C ILE A 53 6.99 9.90 -5.30
N ILE A 54 7.23 9.45 -4.07
CA ILE A 54 8.53 9.60 -3.41
C ILE A 54 9.59 8.70 -4.08
N ALA A 55 9.25 7.47 -4.45
CA ALA A 55 10.18 6.53 -5.08
C ALA A 55 10.65 7.00 -6.47
N VAL A 56 9.75 7.55 -7.28
CA VAL A 56 10.05 7.96 -8.67
C VAL A 56 10.62 9.37 -8.73
N GLY A 57 10.12 10.30 -7.90
CA GLY A 57 10.46 11.72 -7.97
C GLY A 57 11.79 12.12 -7.31
N ASN A 58 12.29 11.34 -6.35
CA ASN A 58 13.40 11.78 -5.51
C ASN A 58 14.69 10.96 -5.69
N ARG A 59 15.38 11.16 -6.83
CA ARG A 59 16.75 10.62 -7.04
C ARG A 59 17.73 11.06 -5.93
N LYS A 60 17.50 12.24 -5.34
CA LYS A 60 18.30 12.78 -4.24
C LYS A 60 18.07 12.07 -2.90
N LEU A 61 17.00 11.29 -2.73
CA LEU A 61 16.74 10.56 -1.48
C LEU A 61 17.55 9.28 -1.33
N PHE A 62 18.01 8.74 -2.44
CA PHE A 62 18.79 7.50 -2.47
C PHE A 62 20.07 7.69 -3.30
N PRO A 63 20.99 8.57 -2.88
CA PRO A 63 22.19 8.89 -3.66
C PRO A 63 23.14 7.69 -3.83
N ASN A 64 23.04 6.68 -2.96
CA ASN A 64 23.86 5.46 -2.98
C ASN A 64 23.19 4.27 -3.67
N LEU A 65 21.99 4.42 -4.25
CA LEU A 65 21.36 3.34 -5.01
C LEU A 65 21.80 3.40 -6.47
N GLU A 66 22.30 2.27 -6.99
CA GLU A 66 22.52 2.11 -8.42
C GLU A 66 21.24 2.41 -9.21
N LYS A 67 21.38 2.98 -10.43
CA LYS A 67 20.26 3.34 -11.31
C LYS A 67 19.25 2.19 -11.48
N ARG A 68 19.74 0.95 -11.54
CA ARG A 68 18.92 -0.28 -11.63
C ARG A 68 18.06 -0.49 -10.38
N ASN A 69 18.64 -0.35 -9.19
CA ASN A 69 17.92 -0.57 -7.93
C ASN A 69 16.89 0.54 -7.70
N MET A 70 17.16 1.75 -8.14
CA MET A 70 16.19 2.85 -8.09
C MET A 70 15.00 2.61 -9.02
N HIS A 71 15.24 2.03 -10.21
CA HIS A 71 14.18 1.60 -11.11
C HIS A 71 13.32 0.48 -10.51
N LEU A 72 13.95 -0.51 -9.88
CA LEU A 72 13.26 -1.58 -9.14
C LEU A 72 12.44 -1.04 -7.97
N LEU A 73 12.96 -0.06 -7.22
CA LEU A 73 12.25 0.57 -6.11
C LEU A 73 11.02 1.35 -6.60
N GLY A 74 11.15 2.08 -7.70
CA GLY A 74 10.05 2.77 -8.36
C GLY A 74 8.98 1.80 -8.85
N MET A 75 9.38 0.77 -9.59
CA MET A 75 8.46 -0.29 -10.04
C MET A 75 7.77 -1.00 -8.88
N GLY A 76 8.52 -1.38 -7.84
CA GLY A 76 7.97 -2.03 -6.65
C GLY A 76 6.95 -1.16 -5.93
N SER A 77 7.22 0.15 -5.82
CA SER A 77 6.29 1.11 -5.19
C SER A 77 5.01 1.30 -6.01
N ILE A 78 5.13 1.34 -7.34
CA ILE A 78 3.97 1.40 -8.25
C ILE A 78 3.16 0.10 -8.14
N LEU A 79 3.82 -1.05 -8.16
CA LEU A 79 3.17 -2.35 -8.03
C LEU A 79 2.44 -2.48 -6.69
N LEU A 80 3.06 -2.01 -5.60
CA LEU A 80 2.42 -1.94 -4.27
C LEU A 80 1.20 -1.04 -4.26
N LEU A 81 1.24 0.12 -4.92
CA LEU A 81 0.07 1.00 -5.04
C LEU A 81 -1.05 0.32 -5.83
N VAL A 82 -0.72 -0.26 -6.99
CA VAL A 82 -1.69 -0.97 -7.84
C VAL A 82 -2.31 -2.14 -7.08
N HIS A 83 -1.50 -2.90 -6.34
CA HIS A 83 -1.99 -3.99 -5.50
C HIS A 83 -2.92 -3.48 -4.39
N ASN A 84 -2.53 -2.45 -3.64
CA ASN A 84 -3.38 -1.86 -2.59
C ASN A 84 -4.69 -1.30 -3.17
N PHE A 85 -4.62 -0.66 -4.33
CA PHE A 85 -5.79 -0.16 -5.06
C PHE A 85 -6.71 -1.29 -5.49
N LEU A 86 -6.17 -2.37 -6.07
CA LEU A 86 -6.94 -3.53 -6.49
C LEU A 86 -7.59 -4.25 -5.32
N MET A 87 -6.88 -4.44 -4.20
CA MET A 87 -7.44 -5.03 -2.98
C MET A 87 -8.56 -4.14 -2.42
N THR A 88 -8.38 -2.82 -2.40
CA THR A 88 -9.45 -1.89 -1.98
C THR A 88 -10.65 -1.99 -2.90
N PHE A 89 -10.43 -2.07 -4.22
CA PHE A 89 -11.49 -2.24 -5.19
C PHE A 89 -12.24 -3.57 -4.99
N LEU A 90 -11.53 -4.67 -4.74
CA LEU A 90 -12.13 -5.96 -4.40
C LEU A 90 -13.02 -5.85 -3.14
N PHE A 91 -12.53 -5.19 -2.10
CA PHE A 91 -13.27 -5.00 -0.84
C PHE A 91 -14.48 -4.08 -0.99
N VAL A 92 -14.38 -3.03 -1.81
CA VAL A 92 -15.46 -2.03 -1.98
C VAL A 92 -16.51 -2.50 -2.99
N MET A 93 -16.09 -3.11 -4.11
CA MET A 93 -16.98 -3.46 -5.22
C MET A 93 -17.38 -4.95 -5.27
N ILE A 94 -16.49 -5.86 -4.87
CA ILE A 94 -16.67 -7.32 -5.10
C ILE A 94 -17.07 -8.07 -3.83
N LEU A 95 -16.80 -7.55 -2.64
CA LEU A 95 -17.46 -7.96 -1.40
C LEU A 95 -18.63 -7.01 -1.08
N PRO A 96 -19.76 -7.04 -1.81
CA PRO A 96 -20.97 -6.54 -1.20
C PRO A 96 -21.31 -7.51 -0.07
N GLY A 97 -21.46 -7.00 1.16
CA GLY A 97 -22.67 -7.26 1.93
C GLY A 97 -23.25 -8.64 1.77
N LYS A 98 -22.55 -9.69 2.21
CA LYS A 98 -23.17 -11.01 2.29
C LYS A 98 -23.41 -11.37 3.75
N GLY A 99 -24.35 -10.63 4.34
CA GLY A 99 -25.14 -11.10 5.48
C GLY A 99 -25.51 -10.00 6.46
N GLY A 100 -26.70 -9.42 6.32
CA GLY A 100 -27.34 -8.56 7.31
C GLY A 100 -28.48 -7.74 6.73
#